data_AF-A0A6A4NSD3-F1
#
_entry.id   AF-A0A6A4NSD3-F1
#
_cell.length_a   1.000
_cell.length_b   1.000
_cell.length_c   1.000
_cell.angle_alpha   90.00
_cell.angle_beta   90.00
_cell.angle_gamma   90.00
#
_symmetry.space_group_name_H-M   'P 1'
#
loop_
_entity.id
_entity.type
_entity.pdbx_description
1 polymer ?
#
loop_
_entity_poly.entity_id
_entity_poly.type
_entity_poly.pdbx_seq_one_letter_code
_entity_poly.pdbx_strand_id
1 'polypeptide(L)'
;MKLLILLIVTLVSLSSFTLSVDFDVLVIVWPTSFCEGSKKCLEEKPNIFTLHGLWTNRFTKVCSTVTPDLNTFRSWPIFADLNQYWLKLDAENIIIWQHEWEKHGTCIADPLA
;
A
#
# COMPACT_ATOMS: atom_id res chain seq x y z
N MET A 1 51.09 -16.71 0.27
CA MET A 1 49.91 -17.27 -0.43
C MET A 1 48.80 -17.70 0.54
N LYS A 2 49.05 -18.53 1.55
CA LYS A 2 48.03 -18.96 2.54
C LYS A 2 47.33 -17.80 3.29
N LEU A 3 48.08 -16.79 3.74
CA LEU A 3 47.49 -15.58 4.37
C LEU A 3 46.66 -14.74 3.40
N LEU A 4 47.06 -14.67 2.13
CA LEU A 4 46.32 -13.93 1.10
C LEU A 4 44.99 -14.61 0.77
N ILE A 5 45.00 -15.94 0.67
CA ILE A 5 43.79 -16.75 0.48
C ILE A 5 42.86 -16.59 1.69
N LEU A 6 43.40 -16.64 2.92
CA LEU A 6 42.62 -16.44 4.14
C LEU A 6 41.98 -15.04 4.19
N LEU A 7 42.73 -14.00 3.80
CA LEU A 7 42.25 -12.61 3.73
C LEU A 7 41.15 -12.42 2.68
N ILE A 8 41.29 -13.07 1.51
CA ILE A 8 40.28 -13.04 0.45
C ILE A 8 39.00 -13.77 0.89
N VAL A 9 39.14 -14.93 1.55
CA VAL A 9 37.98 -15.69 2.07
C VAL A 9 37.24 -14.89 3.16
N THR A 10 37.95 -14.19 4.05
CA THR A 10 37.30 -13.33 5.05
C THR A 10 36.62 -12.14 4.39
N LEU A 11 37.27 -11.43 3.46
CA LEU A 11 36.66 -10.29 2.74
C LEU A 11 35.38 -10.68 1.98
N VAL A 12 35.35 -11.84 1.32
CA VAL A 12 34.16 -12.36 0.60
C VAL A 12 33.04 -12.74 1.57
N SER A 13 33.37 -13.24 2.77
CA SER A 13 32.36 -13.54 3.80
C SER A 13 31.77 -12.30 4.48
N LEU A 14 32.48 -11.16 4.48
CA LEU A 14 31.98 -9.88 5.00
C LEU A 14 31.12 -9.09 3.99
N SER A 15 31.10 -9.47 2.70
CA SER A 15 30.45 -8.68 1.64
C SER A 15 28.95 -8.90 1.45
N SER A 16 28.27 -9.68 2.30
CA SER A 16 26.82 -9.90 2.18
C SER A 16 26.03 -8.92 3.05
N PHE A 17 26.15 -7.62 2.76
CA PHE A 17 25.16 -6.64 3.24
C PHE A 17 23.98 -6.64 2.27
N THR A 18 22.88 -7.30 2.65
CA THR A 18 21.60 -7.07 1.99
C THR A 18 21.10 -5.69 2.43
N LEU A 19 21.19 -4.70 1.55
CA LEU A 19 20.56 -3.41 1.81
C LEU A 19 19.04 -3.59 1.70
N SER A 20 18.37 -3.57 2.86
CA SER A 20 16.93 -3.36 2.93
C SER A 20 16.63 -1.94 2.49
N VAL A 21 16.06 -1.77 1.29
CA VAL A 21 15.58 -0.47 0.81
C VAL A 21 14.09 -0.40 1.05
N ASP A 22 13.65 0.67 1.71
CA ASP A 22 12.24 0.97 1.87
C ASP A 22 11.65 1.48 0.56
N PHE A 23 10.43 1.04 0.24
CA PHE A 23 9.69 1.51 -0.91
C PHE A 23 8.19 1.49 -0.66
N ASP A 24 7.50 2.38 -1.36
CA ASP A 24 6.05 2.41 -1.42
C ASP A 24 5.57 2.07 -2.83
N VAL A 25 4.48 1.33 -2.91
CA VAL A 25 3.85 0.90 -4.16
C VAL A 25 2.51 1.59 -4.30
N LEU A 26 2.39 2.46 -5.31
CA LEU A 26 1.09 2.98 -5.72
C LEU A 26 0.35 1.92 -6.53
N VAL A 27 -0.76 1.42 -5.98
CA VAL A 27 -1.58 0.39 -6.62
C VAL A 27 -2.79 1.05 -7.25
N ILE A 28 -2.94 0.84 -8.55
CA ILE A 28 -4.09 1.30 -9.34
C ILE A 28 -4.82 0.11 -9.94
N VAL A 29 -6.12 0.26 -10.16
CA VAL A 29 -7.01 -0.77 -10.70
C VAL A 29 -7.69 -0.26 -11.96
N TRP A 30 -7.82 -1.15 -12.94
CA TRP A 30 -8.70 -0.93 -14.09
C TRP A 30 -10.10 -1.48 -13.77
N PRO A 31 -11.15 -0.64 -13.66
CA PRO A 31 -12.45 -1.08 -13.16
C PRO A 31 -13.10 -2.22 -13.96
N THR A 32 -12.95 -2.19 -15.29
CA THR A 32 -13.54 -3.23 -16.15
C THR A 32 -12.96 -4.61 -15.87
N SER A 33 -11.63 -4.74 -15.72
CA SER A 33 -11.00 -6.03 -15.43
C SER A 33 -11.22 -6.45 -13.98
N PHE A 34 -11.26 -5.51 -13.04
CA PHE A 34 -11.56 -5.83 -11.64
C PHE A 34 -12.96 -6.45 -11.48
N CYS A 35 -13.92 -5.95 -12.26
CA CYS A 35 -15.31 -6.40 -12.20
C CYS A 35 -15.65 -7.57 -13.13
N GLU A 36 -14.70 -8.06 -13.91
CA GLU A 36 -14.93 -9.17 -14.82
C GLU A 36 -15.34 -10.43 -14.04
N GLY A 37 -16.49 -11.00 -14.37
CA GLY A 37 -17.04 -12.18 -13.69
C GLY A 37 -17.66 -11.91 -12.30
N SER A 38 -17.64 -10.67 -11.79
CA SER A 38 -18.31 -10.33 -10.53
C SER A 38 -19.80 -10.04 -10.74
N LYS A 39 -20.66 -10.63 -9.89
CA LYS A 39 -22.09 -10.29 -9.82
C LYS A 39 -22.36 -9.00 -9.05
N LYS A 40 -21.37 -8.50 -8.31
CA LYS A 40 -21.47 -7.30 -7.49
C LYS A 40 -20.39 -6.32 -7.92
N CYS A 41 -20.78 -5.37 -8.76
CA CYS A 41 -19.95 -4.25 -9.17
C CYS A 41 -20.85 -3.07 -9.57
N LEU A 42 -20.29 -1.86 -9.62
CA LEU A 42 -20.90 -0.69 -10.25
C LEU A 42 -21.39 -1.05 -11.66
N GLU A 43 -22.63 -0.65 -11.95
CA GLU A 43 -23.23 -0.83 -13.27
C GLU A 43 -22.39 -0.08 -14.32
N GLU A 44 -22.21 1.22 -14.11
CA GLU A 44 -21.32 2.08 -14.88
C GLU A 44 -19.90 2.06 -14.29
N LYS A 45 -18.97 1.54 -15.06
CA LYS A 45 -17.56 1.44 -14.66
C LYS A 45 -16.82 2.67 -15.18
N PRO A 46 -16.04 3.36 -14.34
CA PRO A 46 -15.18 4.44 -14.79
C PRO A 46 -14.21 3.94 -15.86
N ASN A 47 -14.08 4.69 -16.96
CA ASN A 47 -13.10 4.41 -18.02
C ASN A 47 -11.74 5.05 -17.73
N ILE A 48 -11.30 4.95 -16.48
CA ILE A 48 -10.04 5.48 -15.96
C ILE A 48 -9.47 4.48 -14.95
N PHE A 49 -8.16 4.53 -14.73
CA PHE A 49 -7.58 3.85 -13.57
C PHE A 49 -8.05 4.53 -12.28
N THR A 50 -8.46 3.74 -11.30
CA THR A 50 -8.78 4.20 -9.96
C THR A 50 -7.70 3.74 -8.98
N LEU A 51 -7.55 4.45 -7.88
CA LEU A 51 -6.69 4.04 -6.78
C LEU A 51 -7.24 2.75 -6.15
N HIS A 52 -6.32 1.86 -5.82
CA HIS A 52 -6.57 0.74 -4.92
C HIS A 52 -5.94 1.02 -3.56
N GLY A 53 -4.66 1.42 -3.53
CA GLY A 53 -3.96 1.76 -2.29
C GLY A 53 -2.53 2.25 -2.50
N LEU A 54 -1.89 2.66 -1.40
CA LEU A 54 -0.46 2.97 -1.32
C LEU A 54 0.15 2.05 -0.25
N TRP A 55 1.03 1.16 -0.66
CA TRP A 55 1.50 0.06 0.19
C TRP A 55 2.99 0.15 0.43
N THR A 56 3.39 0.18 1.69
CA THR A 56 4.79 0.13 2.08
C THR A 56 5.30 -1.31 2.21
N ASN A 57 6.58 -1.54 1.93
CA ASN A 57 7.27 -2.80 2.21
C ASN A 57 7.74 -2.94 3.66
N ARG A 58 7.43 -1.97 4.53
CA ARG A 58 7.63 -2.08 5.98
C ARG A 58 6.61 -3.06 6.55
N PHE A 59 6.92 -4.36 6.45
CA PHE A 59 6.04 -5.46 6.82
C PHE A 59 5.90 -5.61 8.34
N THR A 60 5.24 -4.67 9.01
CA THR A 60 4.61 -4.95 10.30
C THR A 60 3.14 -5.32 10.08
N LYS A 61 2.57 -6.21 10.90
CA LYS A 61 1.18 -6.66 10.68
C LYS A 61 0.17 -5.52 10.81
N VAL A 62 0.46 -4.53 11.66
CA VAL A 62 -0.32 -3.31 11.92
C VAL A 62 0.64 -2.35 12.63
N CYS A 63 0.90 -1.16 12.07
CA CYS A 63 1.76 -0.16 12.72
C CYS A 63 0.99 0.68 13.75
N SER A 64 -0.31 0.87 13.55
CA SER A 64 -1.18 1.53 14.52
C SER A 64 -2.54 0.86 14.58
N THR A 65 -3.05 0.67 15.80
CA THR A 65 -4.41 0.18 16.04
C THR A 65 -5.45 1.31 16.06
N VAL A 66 -5.03 2.55 15.79
CA VAL A 66 -5.95 3.70 15.73
C VAL A 66 -6.73 3.66 14.43
N THR A 67 -7.98 3.24 14.54
CA THR A 67 -8.97 3.39 13.47
C THR A 67 -9.38 4.86 13.36
N PRO A 68 -9.25 5.50 12.18
CA PRO A 68 -9.77 6.84 11.97
C PRO A 68 -11.30 6.81 12.05
N ASP A 69 -11.90 7.81 12.70
CA ASP A 69 -13.36 7.98 12.68
C ASP A 69 -13.80 8.17 11.22
N LEU A 70 -14.78 7.38 10.79
CA LEU A 70 -15.34 7.43 9.45
C LEU A 70 -15.84 8.83 9.07
N ASN A 71 -16.35 9.60 10.03
CA ASN A 71 -16.76 10.99 9.78
C ASN A 71 -15.56 11.90 9.45
N THR A 72 -14.36 11.54 9.90
CA THR A 72 -13.13 12.29 9.60
C THR A 72 -12.89 12.35 8.10
N PHE A 73 -13.10 11.25 7.37
CA PHE A 73 -12.89 11.22 5.91
C PHE A 73 -13.76 12.25 5.19
N ARG A 74 -15.01 12.46 5.65
CA ARG A 74 -15.93 13.42 5.04
C ARG A 74 -15.49 14.88 5.21
N SER A 75 -14.66 15.15 6.22
CA SER A 75 -14.12 16.48 6.49
C SER A 75 -12.80 16.76 5.76
N TRP A 76 -12.19 15.76 5.11
CA TRP A 76 -10.91 15.94 4.45
C TRP A 76 -11.02 16.88 3.24
N PRO A 77 -10.03 17.78 3.02
CA PRO A 77 -10.01 18.66 1.86
C PRO A 77 -10.07 17.90 0.52
N ILE A 78 -9.57 16.66 0.50
CA ILE A 78 -9.51 15.77 -0.67
C ILE A 78 -10.73 14.85 -0.80
N PHE A 79 -11.77 15.01 0.01
CA PHE A 79 -12.93 14.10 0.01
C PHE A 79 -13.59 14.00 -1.38
N ALA A 80 -13.67 15.11 -2.13
CA ALA A 80 -14.17 15.10 -3.50
C ALA A 80 -13.30 14.25 -4.43
N ASP A 81 -11.97 14.40 -4.36
CA ASP A 81 -11.02 13.64 -5.17
C ASP A 81 -11.05 12.15 -4.81
N LEU A 82 -11.16 11.81 -3.51
CA LEU A 82 -11.30 10.42 -3.07
C LEU A 82 -12.56 9.77 -3.65
N ASN A 83 -13.67 10.49 -3.70
CA ASN A 83 -14.91 10.00 -4.31
C ASN A 83 -14.86 9.92 -5.84
N GLN A 84 -13.89 10.55 -6.48
CA GLN A 84 -13.73 10.48 -7.93
C GLN A 84 -12.70 9.41 -8.34
N TYR A 85 -11.62 9.29 -7.58
CA TYR A 85 -10.43 8.54 -7.98
C TYR A 85 -10.14 7.32 -7.12
N TRP A 86 -10.66 7.20 -5.90
CA TRP A 86 -10.45 6.05 -5.02
C TRP A 86 -11.76 5.34 -4.72
N LEU A 87 -12.26 4.63 -5.74
CA LEU A 87 -13.58 4.05 -5.74
C LEU A 87 -13.59 2.62 -5.21
N LYS A 88 -14.59 2.29 -4.40
CA LYS A 88 -14.96 0.91 -4.13
C LYS A 88 -15.94 0.46 -5.21
N LEU A 89 -15.48 -0.41 -6.10
CA LEU A 89 -16.25 -0.81 -7.29
C LEU A 89 -17.45 -1.71 -6.98
N ASP A 90 -17.70 -2.10 -5.74
CA ASP A 90 -18.74 -3.04 -5.33
C ASP A 90 -19.52 -2.62 -4.07
N ALA A 91 -19.20 -1.47 -3.44
CA ALA A 91 -19.93 -0.90 -2.29
C ALA A 91 -19.52 0.56 -2.02
N GLU A 92 -19.69 1.04 -0.79
CA GLU A 92 -19.31 2.40 -0.37
C GLU A 92 -17.80 2.59 -0.29
N ASN A 93 -17.30 3.70 -0.86
CA ASN A 93 -15.88 4.06 -0.88
C ASN A 93 -15.25 4.11 0.52
N ILE A 94 -16.01 4.57 1.51
CA ILE A 94 -15.51 4.74 2.88
C ILE A 94 -14.98 3.44 3.50
N ILE A 95 -15.55 2.30 3.12
CA ILE A 95 -15.15 0.98 3.61
C ILE A 95 -13.74 0.64 3.10
N ILE A 96 -13.44 0.94 1.84
CA ILE A 96 -12.10 0.65 1.29
C ILE A 96 -11.06 1.62 1.85
N TRP A 97 -11.40 2.89 2.03
CA TRP A 97 -10.46 3.87 2.61
C TRP A 97 -10.07 3.51 4.04
N GLN A 98 -11.04 3.08 4.86
CA GLN A 98 -10.74 2.59 6.21
C GLN A 98 -9.83 1.36 6.16
N HIS A 99 -10.16 0.37 5.33
CA HIS A 99 -9.36 -0.85 5.19
C HIS A 99 -7.91 -0.55 4.79
N GLU A 100 -7.72 0.28 3.76
CA GLU A 100 -6.40 0.62 3.23
C GLU A 100 -5.61 1.49 4.21
N TRP A 101 -6.27 2.37 4.96
CA TRP A 101 -5.62 3.12 6.03
C TRP A 101 -5.13 2.20 7.15
N GLU A 102 -6.01 1.37 7.72
CA GLU A 102 -5.68 0.50 8.85
C GLU A 102 -4.54 -0.46 8.52
N LYS A 103 -4.59 -1.05 7.32
CA LYS A 103 -3.66 -2.09 6.89
C LYS A 103 -2.34 -1.54 6.32
N HIS A 104 -2.37 -0.37 5.67
CA HIS A 104 -1.22 0.17 4.93
C HIS A 104 -0.85 1.60 5.35
N GLY A 105 -1.82 2.51 5.40
CA GLY A 105 -1.59 3.93 5.70
C GLY A 105 -0.96 4.19 7.07
N THR A 106 -1.33 3.42 8.10
CA THR A 106 -0.76 3.55 9.45
C THR A 106 0.76 3.36 9.48
N CYS A 107 1.30 2.52 8.60
CA CYS A 107 2.74 2.23 8.51
C CYS A 107 3.54 3.28 7.74
N ILE A 108 2.86 4.09 6.94
CA ILE A 108 3.46 5.21 6.22
C ILE A 108 3.47 6.46 7.11
N ALA A 109 2.42 6.62 7.92
CA ALA A 109 2.26 7.76 8.81
C ALA A 109 3.11 7.67 10.09
N ASP A 110 3.49 6.46 10.51
CA ASP A 110 4.32 6.24 11.69
C ASP A 110 5.83 6.38 11.35
N PRO A 111 6.53 7.39 11.90
CA PRO A 111 7.98 7.54 11.69
C PRO A 111 8.82 6.43 12.31
N LEU A 112 8.21 5.61 13.18
CA LEU A 112 8.86 4.52 13.92
C LEU A 112 8.47 3.12 13.40
N ALA A 113 7.65 3.05 12.35
CA ALA A 113 7.27 1.81 11.66
C ALA A 113 8.41 1.21 10.83
#